data_AF-A0A3B0ZGV2-F1
#
_entry.id   AF-A0A3B0ZGV2-F1
#
_cell.length_a   1.000
_cell.length_b   1.000
_cell.length_c   1.000
_cell.angle_alpha   90.00
_cell.angle_beta   90.00
_cell.angle_gamma   90.00
#
_symmetry.space_group_name_H-M   'P 1'
#
loop_
_entity.id
_entity.type
_entity.pdbx_description
1 polymer ?
#
loop_
_entity_poly.entity_id
_entity_poly.type
_entity_poly.pdbx_seq_one_letter_code
_entity_poly.pdbx_strand_id
1 'polypeptide(L)'
;MLNRLLILSLALLPLSALHGAEWSSRASLEARHFFNDALNPQQHEGNLSVTVESEFYHDWDDDNQRIVFTPFARIDQHDSERSHLDLRDIYLIITYKKND
;
A
#
# COMPACT_ATOMS: atom_id res chain seq x y z
N MET A 1 -33.00 -23.24 -1.42
CA MET A 1 -32.67 -21.80 -1.46
C MET A 1 -31.16 -21.67 -1.39
N LEU A 2 -30.58 -20.94 -2.35
CA LEU A 2 -29.17 -21.01 -2.75
C LEU A 2 -28.27 -20.32 -1.72
N ASN A 3 -27.37 -21.08 -1.06
CA ASN A 3 -26.33 -20.53 -0.19
C ASN A 3 -25.32 -19.76 -1.02
N ARG A 4 -25.27 -18.43 -0.85
CA ARG A 4 -24.21 -17.56 -1.37
C ARG A 4 -22.98 -17.64 -0.45
N LEU A 5 -22.32 -18.79 -0.38
CA LEU A 5 -20.93 -18.83 0.07
C LEU A 5 -20.05 -18.57 -1.16
N LEU A 6 -19.71 -17.29 -1.36
CA LEU A 6 -18.62 -16.92 -2.24
C LEU A 6 -17.33 -17.33 -1.51
N ILE A 7 -16.85 -18.54 -1.78
CA ILE A 7 -15.52 -18.97 -1.35
C ILE A 7 -14.54 -18.08 -2.11
N LEU A 8 -14.02 -17.03 -1.45
CA LEU A 8 -12.76 -16.41 -1.87
C LEU A 8 -11.68 -17.46 -1.64
N SER A 9 -11.52 -18.39 -2.57
CA SER A 9 -10.32 -19.20 -2.68
C SER A 9 -9.25 -18.24 -3.20
N LEU A 10 -8.66 -17.46 -2.29
CA LEU A 10 -7.43 -16.74 -2.53
C LEU A 10 -6.42 -17.85 -2.82
N ALA A 11 -6.16 -18.08 -4.11
CA ALA A 11 -5.20 -19.07 -4.55
C ALA A 11 -3.89 -18.76 -3.84
N LEU A 12 -3.54 -19.59 -2.85
CA LEU A 12 -2.22 -19.63 -2.26
C LEU A 12 -1.32 -20.23 -3.35
N LEU A 13 -1.04 -19.44 -4.38
CA LEU A 13 0.04 -19.71 -5.30
C LEU A 13 1.29 -19.85 -4.41
N PRO A 14 2.03 -20.96 -4.51
CA PRO A 14 3.30 -21.01 -3.84
C PRO A 14 4.13 -19.87 -4.44
N LEU A 15 4.41 -18.86 -3.62
CA LEU A 15 5.41 -17.83 -3.89
C LEU A 15 6.78 -18.49 -3.81
N SER A 16 7.01 -19.50 -4.66
CA SER A 16 8.28 -20.17 -4.79
C SER A 16 9.25 -19.15 -5.36
N ALA A 17 9.95 -18.48 -4.44
CA ALA A 17 11.14 -17.66 -4.58
C ALA A 17 11.37 -17.17 -6.02
N LEU A 18 10.72 -16.07 -6.38
CA LEU A 18 11.30 -15.20 -7.40
C LEU A 18 12.60 -14.68 -6.75
N HIS A 19 13.74 -15.33 -7.03
CA HIS A 19 15.03 -14.91 -6.48
C HIS A 19 15.25 -13.42 -6.78
N GLY A 20 15.73 -12.66 -5.80
CA GLY A 20 15.88 -11.22 -5.92
C GLY A 20 14.59 -10.41 -5.76
N ALA A 21 13.43 -11.04 -5.55
CA ALA A 21 12.19 -10.33 -5.26
C ALA A 21 11.90 -10.25 -3.76
N GLU A 22 11.59 -9.05 -3.28
CA GLU A 22 11.18 -8.82 -1.91
C GLU A 22 9.92 -7.96 -1.84
N TRP A 23 9.15 -8.19 -0.78
CA TRP A 23 7.88 -7.53 -0.52
C TRP A 23 7.81 -7.13 0.96
N SER A 24 7.51 -5.86 1.23
CA SER A 24 7.37 -5.29 2.58
C SER A 24 6.10 -4.45 2.65
N SER A 25 5.26 -4.65 3.67
CA SER A 25 4.01 -3.90 3.79
C SER A 25 3.83 -3.31 5.18
N ARG A 26 3.13 -2.18 5.24
CA ARG A 26 2.70 -1.50 6.47
C ARG A 26 1.23 -1.12 6.35
N ALA A 27 0.49 -1.34 7.42
CA ALA A 27 -0.90 -0.89 7.53
C ALA A 27 -1.09 -0.17 8.87
N SER A 28 -1.93 0.86 8.87
CA SER A 28 -2.22 1.67 10.05
C SER A 28 -3.71 1.92 10.18
N LEU A 29 -4.17 1.96 11.43
CA LEU A 29 -5.50 2.40 11.83
C LEU A 29 -5.34 3.61 12.75
N GLU A 30 -5.97 4.73 12.39
CA GLU A 30 -5.95 5.98 13.14
C GLU A 30 -7.37 6.30 13.64
N ALA A 31 -7.48 6.64 14.93
CA ALA A 31 -8.68 7.21 15.52
C ALA A 31 -8.35 8.57 16.14
N ARG A 32 -9.14 9.59 15.80
CA ARG A 32 -9.00 10.96 16.29
C ARG A 32 -10.29 11.41 16.95
N HIS A 33 -10.17 12.14 18.05
CA HIS A 33 -11.30 12.76 18.75
C HIS A 33 -10.93 14.19 19.17
N PHE A 34 -11.89 15.12 19.07
CA PHE A 34 -11.75 16.52 19.43
C PHE A 34 -12.63 16.80 20.65
N PHE A 35 -12.03 17.31 21.73
CA PHE A 35 -12.75 17.57 22.99
C PHE A 35 -13.55 18.88 23.00
N ASN A 36 -13.31 19.75 22.03
CA ASN A 36 -14.03 21.01 21.89
C ASN A 36 -15.08 20.87 20.79
N ASP A 37 -16.19 21.58 20.96
CA ASP A 37 -17.26 21.62 19.98
C ASP A 37 -16.78 22.17 18.63
N ALA A 38 -17.39 21.64 17.57
CA ALA A 38 -17.17 22.11 16.21
C ALA A 38 -17.59 23.57 16.04
N LEU A 39 -16.69 24.40 15.50
CA LEU A 39 -17.00 25.80 15.18
C LEU A 39 -17.82 25.94 13.89
N ASN A 40 -17.82 24.90 13.06
CA ASN A 40 -18.59 24.81 11.84
C ASN A 40 -19.33 23.46 11.80
N PRO A 41 -20.64 23.42 11.46
CA PRO A 41 -21.42 22.18 11.28
C PRO A 41 -20.82 21.11 10.35
N GLN A 42 -19.91 21.47 9.44
CA GLN A 42 -19.20 20.50 8.58
C GLN A 42 -18.03 19.81 9.29
N GLN A 43 -17.62 20.27 10.48
CA GLN A 43 -16.56 19.62 11.25
C GLN A 43 -17.13 18.49 12.10
N HIS A 44 -16.38 17.40 12.19
CA HIS A 44 -16.74 16.22 12.96
C HIS A 44 -15.92 16.15 14.25
N GLU A 45 -16.55 15.73 15.34
CA GLU A 45 -15.92 15.56 16.67
C GLU A 45 -14.92 14.41 16.73
N GLY A 46 -14.83 13.59 15.68
CA GLY A 46 -13.85 12.53 15.57
C GLY A 46 -13.71 12.04 14.14
N ASN A 47 -12.73 11.18 13.93
CA ASN A 47 -12.45 10.61 12.62
C ASN A 47 -11.74 9.26 12.73
N LEU A 48 -12.05 8.35 11.83
CA LEU A 48 -11.33 7.10 11.61
C LEU A 48 -10.63 7.12 10.25
N SER A 49 -9.40 6.62 10.20
CA SER A 49 -8.62 6.51 8.96
C SER A 49 -7.85 5.20 8.92
N VAL A 50 -7.77 4.60 7.73
CA VAL A 50 -6.97 3.40 7.47
C VAL A 50 -5.99 3.71 6.35
N THR A 51 -4.74 3.27 6.50
CA THR A 51 -3.75 3.33 5.43
C THR A 51 -3.12 1.97 5.20
N VAL A 52 -2.78 1.69 3.94
CA VAL A 52 -1.96 0.54 3.55
C VAL A 52 -0.90 1.05 2.59
N GLU A 53 0.34 0.64 2.83
CA GLU A 53 1.50 0.89 1.97
C GLU A 53 2.22 -0.44 1.76
N SER A 54 2.63 -0.71 0.53
CA SER A 54 3.39 -1.90 0.23
C SER A 54 4.51 -1.56 -0.70
N GLU A 55 5.74 -1.91 -0.35
CA GLU A 55 6.92 -1.80 -1.19
C GLU A 55 7.24 -3.18 -1.77
N PHE A 56 7.42 -3.23 -3.08
CA PHE A 56 7.92 -4.40 -3.80
C PHE A 56 9.16 -3.99 -4.59
N TYR A 57 10.19 -4.83 -4.55
CA TYR A 57 11.30 -4.72 -5.49
C TYR A 57 11.70 -6.07 -6.06
N HIS A 58 12.30 -6.04 -7.24
CA HIS A 58 12.90 -7.21 -7.88
C HIS A 58 14.26 -6.85 -8.46
N ASP A 59 15.27 -7.62 -8.08
CA ASP A 59 16.62 -7.60 -8.61
C ASP A 59 16.84 -8.71 -9.62
N TRP A 60 17.49 -8.36 -10.73
CA TRP A 60 17.95 -9.30 -11.73
C TRP A 60 19.29 -8.86 -12.32
N ASP A 61 19.86 -9.71 -13.19
CA ASP A 61 21.14 -9.44 -13.87
C ASP A 61 22.30 -9.26 -12.87
N ASP A 62 22.49 -10.22 -11.96
CA ASP A 62 23.50 -10.18 -10.88
C ASP A 62 23.48 -8.86 -10.10
N ASP A 63 22.28 -8.47 -9.64
CA ASP A 63 21.96 -7.24 -8.90
C ASP A 63 22.29 -5.93 -9.65
N ASN A 64 22.53 -5.98 -10.96
CA ASN A 64 22.79 -4.78 -11.76
C ASN A 64 21.50 -4.07 -12.17
N GLN A 65 20.34 -4.72 -12.09
CA GLN A 65 19.06 -4.12 -12.43
C GLN A 65 18.05 -4.31 -11.31
N ARG A 66 17.31 -3.24 -10.99
CA ARG A 66 16.28 -3.23 -9.94
C ARG A 66 15.05 -2.46 -10.40
N ILE A 67 13.88 -3.04 -10.22
CA ILE A 67 12.59 -2.33 -10.29
C ILE A 67 12.02 -2.18 -8.89
N VAL A 68 11.45 -1.01 -8.59
CA VAL A 68 10.73 -0.73 -7.34
C VAL A 68 9.34 -0.21 -7.65
N PHE A 69 8.38 -0.66 -6.86
CA PHE A 69 6.97 -0.29 -6.96
C PHE A 69 6.35 -0.23 -5.56
N THR A 70 5.85 0.95 -5.18
CA THR A 70 5.31 1.18 -3.83
C THR A 70 3.88 1.73 -3.87
N PRO A 71 2.85 0.88 -4.02
CA PRO A 71 1.45 1.32 -3.94
C PRO A 71 1.06 1.77 -2.54
N PHE A 72 0.21 2.79 -2.49
CA PHE A 72 -0.34 3.35 -1.26
C PHE A 72 -1.85 3.61 -1.39
N ALA A 73 -2.56 3.36 -0.30
CA ALA A 73 -3.98 3.64 -0.16
C ALA A 73 -4.27 4.29 1.18
N ARG A 74 -5.18 5.28 1.18
CA ARG A 74 -5.83 5.79 2.39
C ARG A 74 -7.34 5.81 2.19
N ILE A 75 -8.05 5.40 3.23
CA ILE A 75 -9.51 5.56 3.34
C ILE A 75 -9.79 6.32 4.63
N ASP A 76 -10.55 7.39 4.52
CA ASP A 76 -10.87 8.30 5.61
C ASP A 76 -12.39 8.41 5.80
N GLN A 77 -12.85 8.43 7.04
CA GLN A 77 -14.27 8.37 7.36
C GLN A 77 -15.05 9.60 6.89
N HIS A 78 -14.47 10.80 7.07
CA HIS A 78 -15.18 12.06 6.87
C HIS A 78 -14.54 12.99 5.82
N ASP A 79 -13.42 12.58 5.23
CA ASP A 79 -12.65 13.40 4.29
C ASP A 79 -12.39 12.61 3.00
N SER A 80 -13.22 12.87 1.98
CA SER A 80 -13.10 12.19 0.68
C SER A 80 -11.85 12.61 -0.08
N GLU A 81 -11.41 13.85 0.11
CA GLU A 81 -10.22 14.43 -0.49
C GLU A 81 -8.94 13.80 0.09
N ARG A 82 -8.97 13.37 1.36
CA ARG A 82 -7.90 12.61 2.03
C ARG A 82 -7.91 11.12 1.66
N SER A 83 -9.02 10.60 1.13
CA SER A 83 -9.14 9.22 0.66
C SER A 83 -8.62 9.08 -0.77
N HIS A 84 -7.50 8.37 -0.96
CA HIS A 84 -6.87 8.27 -2.27
C HIS A 84 -6.09 6.96 -2.45
N LEU A 85 -5.79 6.67 -3.72
CA LEU A 85 -4.86 5.64 -4.15
C LEU A 85 -3.75 6.32 -4.94
N ASP A 86 -2.50 5.98 -4.65
CA ASP A 86 -1.34 6.50 -5.37
C ASP A 86 -0.20 5.48 -5.43
N LEU A 87 0.86 5.86 -6.14
CA LEU A 87 2.14 5.16 -6.15
C LEU A 87 3.16 6.09 -5.50
N ARG A 88 3.68 5.69 -4.34
CA ARG A 88 4.69 6.44 -3.59
C ARG A 88 6.00 6.46 -4.35
N ASP A 89 6.40 5.32 -4.89
CA ASP A 89 7.61 5.14 -5.66
C ASP A 89 7.35 4.23 -6.87
N ILE A 90 7.95 4.60 -8.00
CA ILE A 90 8.11 3.74 -9.16
C ILE A 90 9.39 4.13 -9.90
N TYR A 91 10.34 3.20 -10.00
CA TYR A 91 11.58 3.46 -10.72
C TYR A 91 12.30 2.17 -11.15
N LEU A 92 13.21 2.34 -12.10
CA LEU A 92 14.11 1.31 -12.62
C LEU A 92 15.55 1.81 -12.48
N ILE A 93 16.43 0.99 -11.91
CA ILE A 93 17.87 1.22 -11.84
C ILE A 93 18.57 0.23 -12.76
N ILE A 94 19.55 0.70 -13.52
CA ILE A 94 20.45 -0.12 -14.34
C ILE A 94 21.89 0.31 -14.05
N THR A 95 22.71 -0.63 -13.61
CA THR A 95 24.11 -0.43 -13.24
C THR A 95 25.02 -0.96 -14.35
N TYR A 96 25.94 -0.11 -14.82
CA TYR A 96 26.94 -0.51 -15.81
C TYR A 96 28.31 -0.63 -15.14
N LYS A 97 28.97 -1.77 -15.28
CA LYS A 97 30.38 -1.92 -14.88
C LYS A 97 31.25 -1.29 -15.96
N LYS A 98 32.12 -0.35 -15.57
CA LYS A 98 33.16 0.17 -16.45
C LYS A 98 34.27 -0.88 -16.53
N ASN A 99 34.63 -1.29 -17.74
CA ASN A 99 35.83 -2.10 -17.95
C ASN A 99 37.05 -1.18 -17.85
N ASP A 100 37.99 -1.52 -16.97
CA ASP A 100 39.30 -0.87 -16.85
C ASP A 100 40.25 -1.30 -17.99
#